data_AF-A0A9D3M934-F1
#
_entry.id   AF-A0A9D3M934-F1
#
_cell.length_a   1.000
_cell.length_b   1.000
_cell.length_c   1.000
_cell.angle_alpha   90.00
_cell.angle_beta   90.00
_cell.angle_gamma   90.00
#
_symmetry.space_group_name_H-M   'P 1'
#
loop_
_entity.id
_entity.type
_entity.pdbx_description
1 polymer ?
#
loop_
_entity_poly.entity_id
_entity_poly.type
_entity_poly.pdbx_seq_one_letter_code
_entity_poly.pdbx_strand_id
1 'polypeptide(L)'
;MVTWQRNGEDLHEDVELGETVPNDDGTFQTRSHLSVKPEEWKSQKYTCIVQHKRLKQDIVLSVKEENIKRNSDIKNGSSPPMGIIIGCVVGALILILAVIGGVVMWRKRSSGESH
;
A
#
# COMPACT_ATOMS: atom_id res chain seq x y z
N MET A 1 -1.97 14.70 26.17
CA MET A 1 -2.88 15.54 25.38
C MET A 1 -2.47 15.46 23.93
N VAL A 2 -3.43 15.31 23.02
CA VAL A 2 -3.19 15.31 21.57
C VAL A 2 -3.94 16.50 21.01
N THR A 3 -3.24 17.43 20.36
CA THR A 3 -3.81 18.63 19.73
C THR A 3 -3.39 18.76 18.29
N TRP A 4 -4.14 19.56 17.55
CA TRP A 4 -3.84 19.92 16.17
C TRP A 4 -3.57 21.40 16.06
N GLN A 5 -2.69 21.74 15.13
CA GLN A 5 -2.44 23.11 14.73
C GLN A 5 -2.57 23.24 13.21
N ARG A 6 -3.16 24.36 12.78
CA ARG A 6 -3.16 24.84 11.40
C ARG A 6 -2.26 26.06 11.32
N ASN A 7 -1.19 25.97 10.54
CA ASN A 7 -0.20 27.05 10.37
C ASN A 7 0.40 27.59 11.69
N GLY A 8 0.45 26.75 12.73
CA GLY A 8 0.97 27.10 14.06
C GLY A 8 -0.08 27.65 15.04
N GLU A 9 -1.33 27.81 14.60
CA GLU A 9 -2.46 28.18 15.47
C GLU A 9 -3.24 26.93 15.89
N ASP A 10 -3.72 26.91 17.13
CA ASP A 10 -4.47 25.79 17.68
C ASP A 10 -5.79 25.57 16.94
N LEU A 11 -6.03 24.34 16.50
CA LEU A 11 -7.18 23.92 15.72
C LEU A 11 -8.05 22.97 16.54
N HIS A 12 -9.32 23.35 16.68
CA HIS A 12 -10.34 22.57 17.38
C HIS A 12 -11.51 22.18 16.48
N GLU A 13 -11.71 22.90 15.37
CA GLU A 13 -12.72 22.59 14.36
C GLU A 13 -12.35 21.31 13.61
N ASP A 14 -13.36 20.48 13.30
CA ASP A 14 -13.21 19.23 12.55
C ASP A 14 -12.21 18.23 13.16
N VAL A 15 -11.89 18.40 14.44
CA VAL A 15 -11.07 17.49 15.25
C VAL A 15 -11.96 16.60 16.11
N GLU A 16 -11.82 15.30 15.93
CA GLU A 16 -12.44 14.28 16.77
C GLU A 16 -11.38 13.59 17.61
N LEU A 17 -11.44 13.77 18.93
CA LEU A 17 -10.60 13.03 19.88
C LEU A 17 -11.35 11.80 20.36
N GLY A 18 -10.83 10.62 20.03
CA GLY A 18 -11.32 9.35 20.55
C GLY A 18 -10.94 9.13 22.00
N GLU A 19 -11.63 8.20 22.64
CA GLU A 19 -11.36 7.81 24.01
C GLU A 19 -9.95 7.23 24.18
N THR A 20 -9.37 7.43 25.36
CA THR A 20 -8.13 6.75 25.74
C THR A 20 -8.49 5.37 26.28
N VAL A 21 -8.07 4.32 25.58
CA VAL A 21 -8.34 2.93 25.96
C VAL A 21 -7.06 2.24 26.45
N PRO A 22 -7.15 1.36 27.46
CA PRO A 22 -6.00 0.61 27.96
C PRO A 22 -5.58 -0.50 26.98
N ASN A 23 -4.31 -0.84 27.00
CA ASN A 23 -3.72 -1.99 26.32
C ASN A 23 -3.38 -3.10 27.34
N ASP A 24 -3.25 -4.34 26.88
CA ASP A 24 -2.95 -5.50 27.74
C ASP A 24 -1.57 -5.42 28.42
N ASP A 25 -0.65 -4.65 27.85
CA ASP A 25 0.70 -4.43 28.38
C ASP A 25 0.76 -3.33 29.48
N GLY A 26 -0.40 -2.80 29.89
CA GLY A 26 -0.51 -1.73 30.87
C GLY A 26 -0.23 -0.33 30.32
N THR A 27 -0.04 -0.19 29.01
CA THR A 27 0.00 1.11 28.33
C THR A 27 -1.40 1.57 27.93
N PHE A 28 -1.49 2.75 27.31
CA PHE A 28 -2.75 3.31 26.82
C PHE A 28 -2.59 3.74 25.37
N GLN A 29 -3.69 3.68 24.62
CA GLN A 29 -3.79 4.24 23.28
C GLN A 29 -4.89 5.30 23.23
N THR A 30 -4.68 6.35 22.45
CA THR A 30 -5.67 7.39 22.16
C THR A 30 -5.55 7.75 20.68
N ARG A 31 -6.65 8.15 20.06
CA ARG A 31 -6.65 8.55 18.63
C ARG A 31 -7.27 9.91 18.46
N SER A 32 -6.73 10.72 17.55
CA SER A 32 -7.34 11.96 17.12
C SER A 32 -7.42 11.97 15.59
N HIS A 33 -8.59 12.34 15.06
CA HIS A 33 -8.83 12.50 13.64
C HIS A 33 -9.07 13.97 13.33
N LEU A 34 -8.42 14.46 12.29
CA LEU A 34 -8.68 15.78 11.73
C LEU A 34 -9.23 15.60 10.31
N SER A 35 -10.41 16.15 10.05
CA SER A 35 -11.00 16.17 8.72
C SER A 35 -10.56 17.43 7.97
N VAL A 36 -9.96 17.26 6.79
CA VAL A 36 -9.45 18.37 5.97
C VAL A 36 -9.99 18.25 4.54
N LYS A 37 -10.42 19.37 3.97
CA LYS A 37 -10.83 19.41 2.56
C LYS A 37 -9.60 19.24 1.64
N PRO A 38 -9.69 18.47 0.54
CA PRO A 38 -8.55 18.22 -0.35
C PRO A 38 -7.84 19.49 -0.88
N GLU A 39 -8.59 20.56 -1.12
CA GLU A 39 -8.05 21.83 -1.63
C GLU A 39 -7.29 22.62 -0.55
N GLU A 40 -7.75 22.51 0.70
CA GLU A 40 -7.15 23.18 1.84
C GLU A 40 -5.86 22.47 2.28
N TRP A 41 -5.87 21.13 2.21
CA TRP A 41 -4.72 20.27 2.52
C TRP A 41 -3.42 20.72 1.83
N LYS A 42 -3.45 21.09 0.55
CA LYS A 42 -2.25 21.45 -0.21
C LYS A 42 -1.69 22.84 0.13
N SER A 43 -2.51 23.71 0.71
CA SER A 43 -2.17 25.12 0.93
C SER A 43 -1.83 25.44 2.38
N GLN A 44 -2.11 24.51 3.30
CA GLN A 44 -1.95 24.72 4.73
C GLN A 44 -1.06 23.66 5.37
N LYS A 45 -0.42 24.04 6.48
CA LYS A 45 0.43 23.15 7.27
C LYS A 45 -0.32 22.67 8.49
N TYR A 46 -0.60 21.37 8.54
CA TYR A 46 -1.20 20.73 9.71
C TYR A 46 -0.15 20.03 10.55
N THR A 47 -0.22 20.22 11.86
CA THR A 47 0.70 19.63 12.82
C THR A 47 -0.06 19.01 13.97
N CYS A 48 0.22 17.75 14.28
CA CYS A 48 -0.26 17.07 15.48
C CYS A 48 0.80 17.20 16.58
N ILE A 49 0.39 17.65 17.77
CA ILE A 49 1.26 17.80 18.94
C ILE A 49 0.81 16.80 20.00
N VAL A 50 1.74 15.98 20.46
CA VAL A 50 1.50 14.98 21.51
C VAL A 50 2.32 15.34 22.74
N GLN A 51 1.60 15.64 23.81
CA GLN A 51 2.16 15.99 25.12
C GLN A 51 1.89 14.87 26.11
N HIS A 52 2.91 14.43 26.82
CA HIS A 52 2.77 13.41 27.85
C HIS A 52 3.79 13.65 28.97
N LYS A 53 3.39 13.48 30.24
CA LYS A 53 4.19 13.84 31.42
C LYS A 53 5.56 13.16 31.49
N ARG A 54 5.73 12.01 30.83
CA ARG A 54 6.99 11.27 30.78
C ARG A 54 7.90 11.67 29.61
N LEU A 55 7.43 12.50 28.70
CA LEU A 55 8.23 13.03 27.59
C LEU A 55 8.98 14.28 28.07
N LYS A 56 10.26 14.40 27.69
CA LYS A 56 11.07 15.59 27.99
C LYS A 56 10.69 16.78 27.11
N GLN A 57 10.17 16.50 25.91
CA GLN A 57 9.75 17.46 24.91
C GLN A 57 8.53 16.89 24.19
N ASP A 58 7.69 17.77 23.66
CA ASP A 58 6.50 17.39 22.92
C ASP A 58 6.88 16.68 21.61
N ILE A 59 6.09 15.68 21.23
CA ILE A 59 6.25 15.04 19.93
C ILE A 59 5.45 15.86 18.91
N VAL A 60 6.15 16.37 17.90
CA VAL A 60 5.57 17.21 16.84
C VAL A 60 5.57 16.46 15.52
N LEU A 61 4.38 16.16 15.02
CA LEU A 61 4.17 15.43 13.77
C LEU A 61 3.54 16.35 12.73
N SER A 62 4.34 16.81 11.77
CA SER A 62 3.80 17.54 10.62
C SER A 62 3.26 16.57 9.59
N VAL A 63 2.00 16.78 9.18
CA VAL A 63 1.42 16.02 8.08
C VAL A 63 2.07 16.51 6.80
N LYS A 64 2.76 15.62 6.11
CA LYS A 64 3.43 15.87 4.83
C LYS A 64 3.15 14.69 3.91
N GLU A 65 3.24 14.90 2.60
CA GLU A 65 2.98 13.87 1.60
C GLU A 65 3.85 12.61 1.77
N GLU A 66 5.08 12.77 2.25
CA GLU A 66 6.01 11.68 2.61
C GLU A 66 5.54 10.81 3.78
N ASN A 67 4.74 11.37 4.69
CA ASN A 67 4.23 10.69 5.89
C ASN A 67 2.82 10.10 5.68
N ILE A 68 2.21 10.33 4.51
CA ILE A 68 0.91 9.77 4.16
C ILE A 68 1.13 8.41 3.51
N LYS A 69 0.77 7.34 4.22
CA LYS A 69 0.72 6.01 3.63
C LYS A 69 -0.44 5.95 2.63
N ARG A 70 -0.15 5.93 1.32
CA ARG A 70 -1.17 5.71 0.30
C ARG A 70 -1.43 4.22 0.16
N ASN A 71 -2.69 3.83 -0.02
CA ASN A 71 -3.08 2.44 -0.28
C ASN A 71 -2.44 1.89 -1.58
N SER A 72 -1.97 2.77 -2.48
CA SER A 72 -1.17 2.40 -3.67
C SER A 72 0.15 1.73 -3.31
N ASP A 73 0.74 2.07 -2.17
CA ASP A 73 2.09 1.61 -1.81
C ASP A 73 2.05 0.15 -1.32
N ILE A 74 0.87 -0.36 -0.95
CA ILE A 74 0.63 -1.77 -0.58
C ILE A 74 0.61 -2.69 -1.82
N LYS A 75 0.27 -2.17 -3.01
CA LYS A 75 0.18 -3.00 -4.24
C LYS A 75 1.52 -3.31 -4.90
N ASN A 76 2.60 -2.66 -4.47
CA ASN A 76 3.95 -2.93 -4.98
C ASN A 76 4.61 -4.13 -4.27
N GLY A 77 3.93 -4.74 -3.31
CA GLY A 77 4.35 -6.00 -2.70
C GLY A 77 4.21 -7.16 -3.68
N SER A 78 5.32 -7.55 -4.31
CA SER A 78 5.59 -8.89 -4.84
C SER A 78 4.78 -9.41 -6.05
N SER A 79 4.17 -8.55 -6.87
CA SER A 79 3.64 -9.02 -8.16
C SER A 79 4.74 -8.99 -9.23
N PRO A 80 5.06 -10.13 -9.89
CA PRO A 80 6.04 -10.11 -10.99
C PRO A 80 5.54 -9.17 -12.10
N PRO A 81 6.46 -8.47 -12.81
CA PRO A 81 6.07 -7.57 -13.90
C PRO A 81 5.12 -8.28 -14.87
N MET A 82 4.02 -7.62 -15.24
CA MET A 82 3.00 -8.17 -16.15
C MET A 82 3.61 -8.75 -17.44
N GLY A 83 4.71 -8.17 -17.92
CA GLY A 83 5.46 -8.67 -19.08
C GLY A 83 6.03 -10.08 -18.90
N ILE A 84 6.47 -10.46 -17.70
CA ILE A 84 6.99 -11.81 -17.41
C ILE A 84 5.86 -12.84 -17.49
N ILE A 85 4.71 -12.53 -16.88
CA ILE A 85 3.54 -13.42 -16.88
C ILE A 85 3.08 -13.69 -18.32
N ILE A 86 2.94 -12.63 -19.13
CA ILE A 86 2.54 -12.73 -20.53
C ILE A 86 3.57 -13.55 -21.33
N GLY A 87 4.86 -13.29 -21.13
CA GLY A 87 5.94 -14.03 -21.80
C GLY A 87 5.92 -15.54 -21.50
N CYS A 88 5.72 -15.93 -20.24
CA CYS A 88 5.64 -17.34 -19.85
C CYS A 88 4.46 -18.06 -20.50
N VAL A 89 3.27 -17.44 -20.53
CA VAL A 89 2.07 -18.04 -21.12
C VAL A 89 2.24 -18.24 -22.63
N VAL A 90 2.73 -17.21 -23.34
CA VAL A 90 2.96 -17.30 -24.78
C VAL A 90 4.03 -18.36 -25.10
N GLY A 91 5.12 -18.40 -24.33
CA GLY A 91 6.17 -19.40 -24.49
C GLY A 91 5.66 -20.84 -24.31
N ALA A 92 4.86 -21.08 -23.26
CA ALA A 92 4.28 -22.40 -23.02
C ALA A 92 3.34 -22.85 -24.15
N LEU A 93 2.50 -21.95 -24.68
CA LEU A 93 1.61 -22.26 -25.79
C LEU A 93 2.37 -22.63 -27.07
N ILE A 94 3.45 -21.92 -27.39
CA ILE A 94 4.28 -22.22 -28.56
C ILE A 94 4.95 -23.59 -28.42
N LEU A 95 5.48 -23.91 -27.23
CA LEU A 95 6.09 -25.22 -26.97
C LEU A 95 5.08 -26.36 -27.11
N ILE A 96 3.86 -26.19 -26.58
CA ILE A 96 2.78 -27.18 -26.72
C ILE A 96 2.45 -27.42 -28.21
N LEU A 97 2.30 -26.35 -28.99
CA LEU A 97 2.03 -26.46 -30.43
C LEU A 97 3.16 -27.16 -31.19
N ALA A 98 4.43 -26.85 -30.85
CA ALA A 98 5.59 -27.49 -31.46
C ALA A 98 5.65 -29.00 -31.15
N VAL A 99 5.36 -29.40 -29.90
CA VAL A 99 5.31 -30.81 -29.49
C VAL A 99 4.18 -31.54 -30.22
N ILE A 100 2.97 -30.96 -30.29
CA ILE A 100 1.85 -31.55 -31.02
C ILE A 100 2.21 -31.72 -32.50
N GLY A 101 2.75 -30.68 -33.13
CA GLY A 101 3.20 -30.73 -34.53
C GLY A 101 4.25 -31.82 -34.78
N GLY A 102 5.25 -31.92 -33.90
CA GLY A 102 6.29 -32.95 -33.96
C GLY A 102 5.75 -34.37 -33.83
N VAL A 103 4.86 -34.61 -32.85
CA VAL A 103 4.23 -35.93 -32.63
C VAL A 103 3.36 -36.35 -33.82
N VAL A 104 2.57 -35.42 -34.38
CA VAL A 104 1.72 -35.69 -35.55
C VAL A 104 2.57 -36.03 -36.77
N MET A 105 3.64 -35.28 -37.01
CA MET A 105 4.56 -35.53 -38.13
C MET A 105 5.27 -36.88 -37.98
N TRP A 106 5.70 -37.23 -36.76
CA TRP A 106 6.33 -38.52 -36.48
C TRP A 106 5.36 -39.69 -36.72
N ARG A 107 4.12 -39.60 -36.24
CA ARG A 107 3.08 -40.63 -36.49
C ARG A 107 2.77 -40.79 -37.97
N LYS A 108 2.69 -39.68 -38.72
CA LYS A 108 2.43 -39.73 -40.17
C LYS A 108 3.57 -40.40 -40.93
N ARG A 109 4.82 -40.20 -40.50
CA ARG A 109 5.99 -40.85 -41.09
C ARG A 109 6.05 -42.34 -40.75
N SER A 110 5.81 -42.72 -39.50
CA SER A 110 5.82 -44.13 -39.07
C SER A 110 4.72 -44.97 -39.73
N SER A 111 3.59 -44.35 -40.10
CA SER A 111 2.50 -45.03 -40.84
C SER A 111 2.73 -45.12 -42.35
N GLY A 112 3.77 -44.47 -42.89
CA GLY A 112 4.16 -44.55 -44.30
C GLY A 112 5.25 -45.58 -44.60
N GLU A 113 5.87 -46.19 -43.58
CA GLU A 113 6.94 -47.19 -43.70
C GLU A 113 6.45 -48.65 -43.57
N SER A 114 5.13 -48.86 -43.48
CA SER A 114 4.51 -50.19 -43.54
C SER A 114 3.73 -50.38 -44.85
N HIS A 115 4.44 -50.55 -45.96
CA HIS A 115 3.89 -51.15 -47.18
C HIS A 115 4.96 -51.99 -47.86
#